data_AF-A0A9P0PVW5-F1
#
_entry.id   AF-A0A9P0PVW5-F1
#
_cell.length_a   1.000
_cell.length_b   1.000
_cell.length_c   1.000
_cell.angle_alpha   90.00
_cell.angle_beta   90.00
_cell.angle_gamma   90.00
#
_symmetry.space_group_name_H-M   'P 1'
#
loop_
_entity.id
_entity.type
_entity.pdbx_description
1 polymer ?
#
loop_
_entity_poly.entity_id
_entity_poly.type
_entity_poly.pdbx_seq_one_letter_code
_entity_poly.pdbx_strand_id
1 'polypeptide(L)'
;MYMGLARLPKMTDYWSKNPLYSNKVSCKMSRNRFELLVRVLHFNDNEIIDKNDRLGKLSRLLENLTNKFKEVYVPEKSVCIDETLVLFRGRLFRQYIKNKRFKFGIKLYKLCCKDGYTYDIKVYCGKDKNSEKPATVSTVLSLMEPLLDHGRILYTDNYYTSVALAHELQKGWLF
;
A
#
# COMPACT_ATOMS: atom_id res chain seq x y z
N MET A 1 -7.34 -11.77 -12.62
CA MET A 1 -6.23 -11.53 -13.56
C MET A 1 -6.69 -10.89 -14.87
N TYR A 2 -7.67 -11.47 -15.60
CA TYR A 2 -8.13 -10.96 -16.92
C TYR A 2 -8.43 -9.45 -16.96
N MET A 3 -9.31 -8.96 -16.08
CA MET A 3 -9.70 -7.53 -16.04
C MET A 3 -8.55 -6.56 -15.71
N GLY A 4 -7.42 -7.07 -15.21
CA GLY A 4 -6.21 -6.30 -15.00
C GLY A 4 -5.42 -6.09 -16.30
N LEU A 5 -5.43 -7.09 -17.18
CA LEU A 5 -4.73 -7.11 -18.47
C LEU A 5 -5.55 -6.47 -19.58
N ALA A 6 -6.82 -6.87 -19.72
CA ALA A 6 -7.74 -6.39 -20.74
C ALA A 6 -8.83 -5.53 -20.07
N ARG A 7 -8.62 -4.21 -20.04
CA ARG A 7 -9.55 -3.26 -19.42
C ARG A 7 -10.64 -2.83 -20.39
N LEU A 8 -11.89 -3.16 -20.09
CA LEU A 8 -13.06 -2.63 -20.80
C LEU A 8 -13.55 -1.31 -20.19
N PRO A 9 -14.29 -0.47 -20.94
CA PRO A 9 -14.74 0.84 -20.47
C PRO A 9 -15.61 0.79 -19.21
N LYS A 10 -16.53 -0.18 -19.13
CA LYS A 10 -17.37 -0.41 -17.95
C LYS A 10 -17.23 -1.84 -17.44
N MET A 11 -17.45 -2.03 -16.15
CA MET A 11 -17.44 -3.36 -15.53
C MET A 11 -18.53 -4.28 -16.10
N THR A 12 -19.67 -3.74 -16.51
CA THR A 12 -20.75 -4.53 -17.12
C THR A 12 -20.39 -5.06 -18.50
N ASP A 13 -19.45 -4.43 -19.20
CA ASP A 13 -19.09 -4.78 -20.58
C ASP A 13 -18.41 -6.15 -20.65
N TYR A 14 -17.79 -6.61 -19.55
CA TYR A 14 -17.23 -7.97 -19.49
C TYR A 14 -18.28 -9.07 -19.65
N TRP A 15 -19.56 -8.76 -19.43
CA TRP A 15 -20.70 -9.67 -19.64
C TRP A 15 -21.58 -9.27 -20.82
N SER A 16 -21.13 -8.33 -21.65
CA SER A 16 -21.88 -7.91 -22.83
C SER A 16 -21.90 -9.01 -23.89
N LYS A 17 -23.05 -9.15 -24.58
CA LYS A 17 -23.19 -10.02 -25.76
C LYS A 17 -22.72 -9.35 -27.05
N ASN A 18 -22.37 -8.06 -27.01
CA ASN A 18 -21.85 -7.35 -28.18
C ASN A 18 -20.48 -7.95 -28.57
N PRO A 19 -20.29 -8.38 -29.84
CA PRO A 19 -19.03 -8.94 -30.31
C PRO A 19 -17.78 -8.09 -30.02
N LEU A 20 -17.92 -6.75 -29.99
CA LEU A 20 -16.83 -5.81 -29.67
C LEU A 20 -16.25 -6.00 -28.26
N TYR A 21 -17.03 -6.55 -27.33
CA TYR A 21 -16.63 -6.81 -25.95
C TYR A 21 -16.47 -8.30 -25.66
N SER A 22 -16.39 -9.14 -26.71
CA SER A 22 -16.28 -10.60 -26.56
C SER A 22 -15.07 -10.98 -25.71
N ASN A 23 -15.30 -11.79 -24.68
CA ASN A 23 -14.27 -12.28 -23.77
C ASN A 23 -14.75 -13.54 -23.03
N LYS A 24 -13.84 -14.17 -22.27
CA LYS A 24 -14.10 -15.41 -21.51
C LYS A 24 -14.47 -15.18 -20.03
N VAL A 25 -14.73 -13.96 -19.58
CA VAL A 25 -15.13 -13.69 -18.18
C VAL A 25 -16.54 -14.23 -17.94
N SER A 26 -17.46 -13.98 -18.86
CA SER A 26 -18.86 -14.37 -18.74
C SER A 26 -19.08 -15.89 -18.63
N CYS A 27 -18.18 -16.70 -19.18
CA CYS A 27 -18.26 -18.16 -19.08
C CYS A 27 -17.79 -18.73 -17.73
N LYS A 28 -17.12 -17.92 -16.89
CA LYS A 28 -16.62 -18.36 -15.58
C LYS A 28 -17.57 -18.04 -14.44
N MET A 29 -18.29 -16.94 -14.53
CA MET A 29 -19.21 -16.48 -13.49
C MET A 29 -20.25 -15.54 -14.08
N SER A 30 -21.49 -15.59 -13.61
CA SER A 30 -22.50 -14.59 -13.99
C SER A 30 -22.17 -13.22 -13.39
N ARG A 31 -22.60 -12.15 -14.07
CA ARG A 31 -22.41 -10.77 -13.60
C ARG A 31 -22.95 -10.58 -12.19
N ASN A 32 -24.17 -11.04 -11.94
CA ASN A 32 -24.84 -10.86 -10.65
C ASN A 32 -24.09 -11.57 -9.52
N ARG A 33 -23.55 -12.76 -9.76
CA ARG A 33 -22.73 -13.48 -8.77
C ARG A 33 -21.44 -12.73 -8.48
N PHE A 34 -20.77 -12.21 -9.51
CA PHE A 34 -19.55 -11.42 -9.33
C PHE A 34 -19.81 -10.15 -8.52
N GLU A 35 -20.84 -9.38 -8.87
CA GLU A 35 -21.21 -8.15 -8.16
C GLU A 35 -21.60 -8.43 -6.69
N LEU A 36 -22.28 -9.54 -6.43
CA LEU A 36 -22.61 -9.97 -5.07
C LEU A 36 -21.34 -10.27 -4.27
N LEU A 37 -20.42 -11.08 -4.82
CA LEU A 37 -19.17 -11.44 -4.15
C LEU A 37 -18.30 -10.23 -3.86
N VAL A 38 -18.18 -9.29 -4.81
CA VAL A 38 -17.41 -8.06 -4.60
C VAL A 38 -18.06 -7.18 -3.53
N ARG A 39 -19.40 -7.14 -3.44
CA ARG A 39 -20.12 -6.35 -2.44
C ARG A 39 -19.91 -6.88 -1.01
N VAL A 40 -19.79 -8.19 -0.85
CA VAL A 40 -19.66 -8.85 0.47
C VAL A 40 -18.23 -9.30 0.78
N LEU A 41 -17.24 -8.83 0.01
CA LEU A 41 -15.85 -9.18 0.24
C LEU A 41 -15.33 -8.48 1.51
N HIS A 42 -14.94 -9.30 2.50
CA HIS A 42 -14.42 -8.84 3.79
C HIS A 42 -13.14 -9.60 4.15
N PHE A 43 -12.21 -8.91 4.83
CA PHE A 43 -10.89 -9.46 5.21
C PHE A 43 -10.64 -9.45 6.72
N ASN A 44 -11.56 -8.92 7.51
CA ASN A 44 -11.50 -8.97 8.96
C ASN A 44 -12.90 -9.03 9.57
N ASP A 45 -12.99 -9.53 10.80
CA ASP A 45 -14.23 -9.66 11.56
C ASP A 45 -14.62 -8.32 12.18
N ASN A 46 -15.83 -7.84 11.86
CA ASN A 46 -16.31 -6.54 12.33
C ASN A 46 -16.54 -6.49 13.84
N GLU A 47 -16.75 -7.64 14.50
CA GLU A 47 -17.00 -7.70 15.95
C GLU A 47 -15.72 -7.52 16.77
N ILE A 48 -14.55 -7.75 16.16
CA ILE A 48 -13.24 -7.73 16.83
C ILE A 48 -12.47 -6.44 16.52
N ILE A 49 -12.82 -5.74 15.44
CA ILE A 49 -12.11 -4.53 15.01
C ILE A 49 -12.24 -3.41 16.06
N ASP A 50 -11.09 -2.89 16.49
CA ASP A 50 -11.04 -1.65 17.26
C ASP A 50 -11.66 -0.51 16.42
N LYS A 51 -12.66 0.16 16.99
CA LYS A 51 -13.34 1.29 16.35
C LYS A 51 -12.40 2.46 16.07
N ASN A 52 -11.28 2.55 16.78
CA ASN A 52 -10.24 3.55 16.56
C ASN A 52 -9.25 3.14 15.45
N ASP A 53 -9.17 1.84 15.11
CA ASP A 53 -8.34 1.38 14.00
C ASP A 53 -9.02 1.68 12.66
N ARG A 54 -8.55 2.76 12.06
CA ARG A 54 -8.97 3.25 10.75
C ARG A 54 -8.71 2.24 9.62
N LEU A 55 -7.77 1.31 9.79
CA LEU A 55 -7.44 0.24 8.84
C LEU A 55 -7.99 -1.12 9.24
N GLY A 56 -8.76 -1.24 10.32
CA GLY A 56 -9.11 -2.54 10.91
C GLY A 56 -9.75 -3.53 9.92
N LYS A 57 -10.49 -3.05 8.92
CA LYS A 57 -11.08 -3.91 7.89
C LYS A 57 -10.07 -4.55 6.93
N LEU A 58 -8.84 -4.03 6.87
CA LEU A 58 -7.79 -4.41 5.92
C LEU A 58 -6.47 -4.78 6.62
N SER A 59 -6.28 -4.42 7.90
CA SER A 59 -5.03 -4.61 8.65
C SER A 59 -4.48 -6.02 8.54
N ARG A 60 -5.31 -7.04 8.85
CA ARG A 60 -4.94 -8.46 8.72
C ARG A 60 -4.45 -8.86 7.33
N LEU A 61 -5.11 -8.37 6.28
CA LEU A 61 -4.69 -8.67 4.91
C LEU A 61 -3.34 -8.01 4.60
N LEU A 62 -3.17 -6.74 5.01
CA LEU A 62 -1.92 -6.02 4.80
C LEU A 62 -0.76 -6.69 5.52
N GLU A 63 -0.93 -7.04 6.80
CA GLU A 63 0.07 -7.76 7.60
C GLU A 63 0.45 -9.09 6.95
N ASN A 64 -0.54 -9.89 6.53
CA ASN A 64 -0.27 -11.15 5.85
C ASN A 64 0.52 -10.96 4.54
N LEU A 65 0.20 -9.91 3.78
CA LEU A 65 0.90 -9.61 2.53
C LEU A 65 2.33 -9.12 2.79
N THR A 66 2.52 -8.16 3.70
CA THR A 66 3.85 -7.61 3.99
C THR A 66 4.75 -8.64 4.65
N ASN A 67 4.23 -9.49 5.54
CA ASN A 67 4.98 -10.62 6.10
C ASN A 67 5.47 -11.57 5.00
N LYS A 68 4.59 -11.91 4.03
CA LYS A 68 5.00 -12.74 2.89
C LYS A 68 6.02 -12.05 1.98
N PHE A 69 5.94 -10.74 1.80
CA PHE A 69 6.97 -10.02 1.04
C PHE A 69 8.33 -10.09 1.72
N LYS A 70 8.37 -9.92 3.05
CA LYS A 70 9.59 -10.01 3.85
C LYS A 70 10.19 -11.42 3.86
N GLU A 71 9.35 -12.45 3.90
CA GLU A 71 9.78 -13.86 3.89
C GLU A 71 10.40 -14.28 2.54
N VAL A 72 9.86 -13.78 1.42
CA VAL A 72 10.21 -14.27 0.07
C VAL A 72 11.47 -13.62 -0.49
N TYR A 73 11.83 -12.43 -0.02
CA TYR A 73 12.95 -11.67 -0.59
C TYR A 73 13.79 -11.03 0.50
N VAL A 74 15.09 -11.32 0.49
CA VAL A 74 16.08 -10.68 1.36
C VAL A 74 16.61 -9.42 0.66
N PRO A 75 16.41 -8.21 1.23
CA PRO A 75 16.88 -6.98 0.60
C PRO A 75 18.40 -6.92 0.48
N GLU A 76 18.86 -6.54 -0.71
CA GLU A 76 20.26 -6.16 -0.98
C GLU A 76 20.68 -4.92 -0.15
N LYS A 77 21.90 -4.42 -0.39
CA LYS A 77 22.46 -3.26 0.32
C LYS A 77 21.61 -2.00 0.17
N SER A 78 20.99 -1.78 -0.98
CA SER A 78 20.30 -0.53 -1.30
C SER A 78 18.79 -0.70 -1.25
N VAL A 79 18.12 0.16 -0.49
CA VAL A 79 16.66 0.23 -0.38
C VAL A 79 16.17 1.66 -0.50
N CYS A 80 14.94 1.87 -0.97
CA CYS A 80 14.37 3.21 -1.10
C CYS A 80 12.98 3.31 -0.47
N ILE A 81 12.66 4.49 0.05
CA ILE A 81 11.31 4.82 0.54
C ILE A 81 10.75 5.96 -0.30
N ASP A 82 9.54 5.76 -0.80
CA ASP A 82 8.79 6.75 -1.59
C ASP A 82 7.27 6.53 -1.43
N GLU A 83 6.48 7.49 -1.91
CA GLU A 83 5.03 7.47 -1.89
C GLU A 83 4.37 7.10 -3.21
N THR A 84 3.44 6.17 -3.09
CA THR A 84 2.51 5.80 -4.16
C THR A 84 1.09 6.23 -3.80
N LEU A 85 0.32 6.63 -4.81
CA LEU A 85 -1.10 6.97 -4.65
C LEU A 85 -1.97 5.89 -5.31
N VAL A 86 -2.82 5.23 -4.53
CA VAL A 86 -3.86 4.34 -5.05
C VAL A 86 -5.10 5.14 -5.36
N LEU A 87 -5.55 5.09 -6.62
CA LEU A 87 -6.70 5.87 -7.08
C LEU A 87 -7.96 5.50 -6.31
N PHE A 88 -8.50 6.47 -5.59
CA PHE A 88 -9.71 6.29 -4.81
C PHE A 88 -10.46 7.62 -4.69
N ARG A 89 -11.76 7.58 -5.01
CA ARG A 89 -12.64 8.77 -4.96
C ARG A 89 -13.71 8.72 -3.87
N GLY A 90 -13.77 7.64 -3.10
CA GLY A 90 -14.71 7.50 -1.98
C GLY A 90 -14.32 8.31 -0.74
N ARG A 91 -15.10 8.13 0.33
CA ARG A 91 -14.93 8.83 1.62
C ARG A 91 -14.04 8.03 2.57
N LEU A 92 -12.73 7.92 2.26
CA LEU A 92 -11.76 7.23 3.12
C LEU A 92 -10.34 7.78 2.92
N PHE A 93 -9.75 8.36 3.97
CA PHE A 93 -8.36 8.89 4.11
C PHE A 93 -7.76 9.60 2.90
N ARG A 94 -8.62 10.16 2.05
CA ARG A 94 -8.27 10.65 0.72
C ARG A 94 -7.26 11.79 0.83
N GLN A 95 -6.11 11.60 0.20
CA GLN A 95 -5.06 12.61 0.09
C GLN A 95 -5.11 13.31 -1.26
N TYR A 96 -4.76 14.59 -1.26
CA TYR A 96 -4.52 15.38 -2.44
C TYR A 96 -3.02 15.63 -2.61
N ILE A 97 -2.44 15.20 -3.73
CA ILE A 97 -1.02 15.44 -4.05
C ILE A 97 -0.96 16.24 -5.36
N LYS A 98 -0.64 17.53 -5.25
CA LYS A 98 -0.71 18.52 -6.35
C LYS A 98 0.08 18.09 -7.60
N ASN A 99 1.25 17.48 -7.39
CA ASN A 99 2.23 17.21 -8.44
C ASN A 99 2.10 15.80 -9.06
N LYS A 100 1.15 14.96 -8.62
CA LYS A 100 0.92 13.64 -9.22
C LYS A 100 -0.13 13.73 -10.33
N ARG A 101 0.04 12.94 -11.41
CA ARG A 101 -0.91 12.87 -12.55
C ARG A 101 -2.35 12.66 -12.09
N PHE A 102 -2.54 11.74 -11.16
CA PHE A 102 -3.78 11.60 -10.43
C PHE A 102 -3.60 12.20 -9.05
N LYS A 103 -4.39 13.22 -8.75
CA LYS A 103 -4.17 14.02 -7.55
C LYS A 103 -4.86 13.47 -6.31
N PHE A 104 -5.90 12.65 -6.46
CA PHE A 104 -6.71 12.15 -5.35
C PHE A 104 -6.60 10.63 -5.21
N GLY A 105 -6.35 10.16 -3.97
CA GLY A 105 -6.33 8.74 -3.68
C GLY A 105 -5.90 8.43 -2.24
N ILE A 106 -5.63 7.16 -1.98
CA ILE A 106 -5.06 6.68 -0.72
C ILE A 106 -3.55 6.69 -0.86
N LYS A 107 -2.86 7.42 0.02
CA LYS A 107 -1.40 7.53 0.04
C LYS A 107 -0.81 6.30 0.73
N LEU A 108 0.16 5.66 0.08
CA LEU A 108 0.94 4.55 0.61
C LEU A 108 2.40 4.96 0.67
N TYR A 109 3.04 4.71 1.79
CA TYR A 109 4.49 4.71 1.92
C TYR A 109 4.99 3.31 1.58
N LYS A 110 5.97 3.18 0.71
CA LYS A 110 6.53 1.90 0.30
C LYS A 110 8.02 1.86 0.56
N LEU A 111 8.48 0.78 1.17
CA LEU A 111 9.88 0.41 1.19
C LEU A 111 10.13 -0.57 0.04
N CYS A 112 10.97 -0.15 -0.90
CA CYS A 112 11.28 -0.91 -2.10
C CYS A 112 12.76 -1.29 -2.13
N CYS A 113 13.03 -2.45 -2.72
CA CYS A 113 14.37 -2.93 -3.03
C CYS A 113 14.68 -2.70 -4.51
N LYS A 114 15.83 -3.23 -4.93
CA LYS A 114 16.23 -3.30 -6.33
C LYS A 114 15.14 -3.93 -7.21
N ASP A 115 15.12 -3.53 -8.47
CA ASP A 115 14.16 -3.97 -9.50
C ASP A 115 12.68 -3.67 -9.18
N GLY A 116 12.42 -2.81 -8.18
CA GLY A 116 11.08 -2.36 -7.81
C GLY A 116 10.31 -3.34 -6.92
N TYR A 117 10.98 -4.32 -6.32
CA TYR A 117 10.35 -5.21 -5.35
C TYR A 117 9.86 -4.42 -4.14
N THR A 118 8.59 -4.57 -3.74
CA THR A 118 8.05 -3.92 -2.55
C THR A 118 8.25 -4.83 -1.34
N TYR A 119 9.09 -4.41 -0.40
CA TYR A 119 9.40 -5.16 0.83
C TYR A 119 8.39 -4.87 1.94
N ASP A 120 7.99 -3.61 2.11
CA ASP A 120 6.99 -3.22 3.10
C ASP A 120 6.12 -2.05 2.64
N ILE A 121 4.93 -1.93 3.22
CA ILE A 121 3.93 -0.92 2.89
C ILE A 121 3.29 -0.39 4.17
N LYS A 122 3.22 0.94 4.28
CA LYS A 122 2.46 1.62 5.33
C LYS A 122 1.39 2.53 4.71
N VAL A 123 0.14 2.32 5.07
CA VAL A 123 -0.99 3.14 4.57
C VAL A 123 -1.08 4.43 5.39
N TYR A 124 -1.19 5.57 4.72
CA TYR A 124 -1.47 6.83 5.41
C TYR A 124 -2.94 6.92 5.83
N CYS A 125 -3.16 6.99 7.14
CA CYS A 125 -4.50 7.08 7.74
C CYS A 125 -4.73 8.37 8.51
N GLY A 126 -4.05 9.45 8.14
CA GLY A 126 -4.11 10.73 8.86
C GLY A 126 -2.86 10.96 9.73
N LYS A 127 -2.89 12.06 10.48
CA LYS A 127 -1.80 12.39 11.42
C LYS A 127 -1.99 11.61 12.71
N ASP A 128 -0.99 10.84 13.10
CA ASP A 128 -0.86 10.37 14.48
C ASP A 128 -0.53 11.56 15.37
N LYS A 129 -1.39 11.85 16.33
CA LYS A 129 -1.20 12.97 17.27
C LYS A 129 -0.28 12.62 18.44
N ASN A 130 0.10 11.35 18.58
CA ASN A 130 0.77 10.82 19.76
C ASN A 130 2.26 10.53 19.54
N SER A 131 2.85 10.88 18.39
CA SER A 131 4.29 10.65 18.17
C SER A 131 5.12 11.85 18.57
N GLU A 132 6.12 11.63 19.43
CA GLU A 132 7.13 12.65 19.79
C GLU A 132 8.02 13.03 18.61
N LYS A 133 8.21 12.10 17.65
CA LYS A 133 9.01 12.31 16.44
C LYS A 133 8.17 12.92 15.31
N PRO A 134 8.79 13.67 14.37
CA PRO A 134 8.12 14.08 13.14
C PRO A 134 7.54 12.88 12.39
N ALA A 135 6.36 13.05 11.79
CA ALA A 135 5.63 11.97 11.13
C ALA A 135 6.44 11.27 10.02
N THR A 136 7.26 12.02 9.27
CA THR A 136 8.14 11.48 8.23
C THR A 136 9.24 10.59 8.84
N VAL A 137 9.88 11.04 9.91
CA VAL A 137 10.90 10.26 10.65
C VAL A 137 10.28 8.96 11.19
N SER A 138 9.14 9.06 11.88
CA SER A 138 8.41 7.88 12.40
C SER A 138 8.03 6.89 11.30
N THR A 139 7.62 7.40 10.13
CA THR A 139 7.29 6.56 8.97
C THR A 139 8.51 5.82 8.44
N VAL A 140 9.64 6.51 8.27
CA VAL A 140 10.88 5.88 7.79
C VAL A 140 11.37 4.81 8.77
N LEU A 141 11.45 5.15 10.07
CA LEU A 141 11.90 4.21 11.10
C LEU A 141 10.99 2.97 11.16
N SER A 142 9.68 3.17 11.10
CA SER A 142 8.70 2.08 11.11
C SER A 142 8.82 1.13 9.91
N LEU A 143 9.18 1.63 8.73
CA LEU A 143 9.39 0.81 7.55
C LEU A 143 10.76 0.12 7.57
N MET A 144 11.78 0.82 8.08
CA MET A 144 13.14 0.32 8.12
C MET A 144 13.41 -0.64 9.27
N GLU A 145 12.55 -0.73 10.28
CA GLU A 145 12.76 -1.51 11.51
C GLU A 145 13.34 -2.92 11.27
N PRO A 146 12.85 -3.74 10.30
CA PRO A 146 13.40 -5.07 10.06
C PRO A 146 14.78 -5.08 9.39
N LEU A 147 15.26 -3.92 8.92
CA LEU A 147 16.46 -3.74 8.10
C LEU A 147 17.53 -2.86 8.76
N LEU A 148 17.23 -2.29 9.94
CA LEU A 148 18.19 -1.53 10.74
C LEU A 148 19.38 -2.42 11.14
N ASP A 149 20.55 -1.82 11.28
CA ASP A 149 21.75 -2.48 11.85
C ASP A 149 22.36 -3.59 10.98
N HIS A 150 21.97 -3.63 9.70
CA HIS A 150 22.50 -4.57 8.70
C HIS A 150 23.40 -3.90 7.64
N GLY A 151 23.90 -2.69 7.91
CA GLY A 151 24.82 -1.99 7.00
C GLY A 151 24.20 -1.55 5.66
N ARG A 152 22.87 -1.37 5.61
CA ARG A 152 22.13 -0.99 4.39
C ARG A 152 22.15 0.52 4.14
N ILE A 153 22.04 0.89 2.86
CA ILE A 153 21.92 2.25 2.37
C ILE A 153 20.44 2.52 2.07
N LEU A 154 19.86 3.48 2.79
CA LEU A 154 18.52 3.99 2.53
C LEU A 154 18.58 5.22 1.61
N TYR A 155 17.83 5.17 0.52
CA TYR A 155 17.57 6.30 -0.37
C TYR A 155 16.19 6.89 -0.09
N THR A 156 16.13 8.20 0.12
CA THR A 156 14.88 8.95 0.30
C THR A 156 14.90 10.21 -0.54
N ASP A 157 13.71 10.73 -0.85
CA ASP A 157 13.59 12.07 -1.45
C ASP A 157 13.71 13.19 -0.40
N ASN A 158 13.53 14.43 -0.82
CA ASN A 158 13.59 15.60 0.05
C ASN A 158 12.44 15.68 1.06
N TYR A 159 11.34 14.93 0.87
CA TYR A 159 10.21 14.94 1.79
C TYR A 159 10.55 14.23 3.11
N TYR A 160 11.39 13.18 3.07
CA TYR A 160 11.84 12.49 4.29
C TYR A 160 13.20 12.97 4.82
N THR A 161 14.06 13.45 3.92
CA THR A 161 15.46 13.76 4.26
C THR A 161 15.52 14.92 5.28
N SER A 162 16.06 14.65 6.47
CA SER A 162 16.24 15.64 7.53
C SER A 162 17.39 15.26 8.47
N VAL A 163 17.97 16.25 9.15
CA VAL A 163 19.01 16.03 10.17
C VAL A 163 18.51 15.14 11.31
N ALA A 164 17.25 15.32 11.72
CA ALA A 164 16.61 14.47 12.72
C ALA A 164 16.54 13.01 12.28
N LEU A 165 16.18 12.73 11.02
CA LEU A 165 16.19 11.37 10.49
C LEU A 165 17.60 10.77 10.49
N ALA A 166 18.61 11.53 10.07
CA ALA A 166 19.99 11.07 10.05
C ALA A 166 20.50 10.67 11.45
N HIS A 167 20.22 11.49 12.47
CA HIS A 167 20.57 11.15 13.86
C HIS A 167 19.86 9.89 14.36
N GLU A 168 18.57 9.74 14.06
CA GLU A 168 17.83 8.55 14.48
C GLU A 168 18.33 7.27 13.80
N LEU A 169 18.65 7.34 12.50
CA LEU A 169 19.22 6.21 11.78
C LEU A 169 20.64 5.89 12.26
N GLN A 170 21.43 6.89 12.67
CA GLN A 170 22.77 6.67 13.22
C GLN A 170 22.74 5.96 14.58
N LYS A 171 21.73 6.21 15.42
CA LYS A 171 21.64 5.58 16.75
C LYS A 171 21.53 4.05 16.69
N GLY A 172 20.90 3.50 15.65
CA GLY A 172 20.86 2.04 15.45
C GLY A 172 22.24 1.43 15.21
N TRP A 173 23.16 2.18 14.61
CA TRP A 173 24.52 1.71 14.30
C TRP A 173 25.44 1.65 15.53
N LEU A 174 24.96 2.03 16.71
CA LEU A 174 25.68 1.85 17.96
C LEU A 174 25.39 0.44 18.46
N PHE A 175 26.10 -0.57 17.94
CA PHE A 175 26.76 -1.69 18.65
C PHE A 175 27.43 -2.63 17.63
#